data_AF-A0A7J3X6I1-F1
#
_entry.id   AF-A0A7J3X6I1-F1
#
_cell.length_a   1.000
_cell.length_b   1.000
_cell.length_c   1.000
_cell.angle_alpha   90.00
_cell.angle_beta   90.00
_cell.angle_gamma   90.00
#
_symmetry.space_group_name_H-M   'P 1'
#
loop_
_entity.id
_entity.type
_entity.pdbx_description
1 polymer ?
#
loop_
_entity_poly.entity_id
_entity_poly.type
_entity_poly.pdbx_seq_one_letter_code
_entity_poly.pdbx_strand_id
1 'polypeptide(L)'
;MSRELAVRALRRAHALEEAAARFYEQVSRLVEAPSLAAALSFIAAESRNHARLIQLLFGTSEGCEGALGSAGERIIAELERAAAQLESGWRPTPVELAVLLRKLNDAERLAGEEIYAQIISKAFSLELSGVEQLLLEAVAEEEKFHYRIVEKVAAELEARARSNH
;
A
#
# COMPACT_ATOMS: atom_id res chain seq x y z
N MET A 1 7.13 -23.96 -5.59
CA MET A 1 6.85 -23.21 -4.35
C MET A 1 5.80 -23.98 -3.56
N SER A 2 5.95 -24.16 -2.24
CA SER A 2 4.98 -24.92 -1.43
C SER A 2 3.72 -24.09 -1.13
N ARG A 3 2.58 -24.77 -0.94
CA ARG A 3 1.30 -24.19 -0.47
C ARG A 3 1.49 -23.31 0.78
N GLU A 4 2.36 -23.76 1.68
CA GLU A 4 2.68 -23.05 2.92
C GLU A 4 3.39 -21.70 2.67
N LEU A 5 4.34 -21.65 1.74
CA LEU A 5 5.02 -20.40 1.39
C LEU A 5 4.07 -19.40 0.74
N ALA A 6 3.09 -19.90 -0.04
CA ALA A 6 2.05 -19.07 -0.63
C ALA A 6 1.16 -18.41 0.44
N VAL A 7 0.69 -19.19 1.42
CA VAL A 7 -0.12 -18.70 2.55
C VAL A 7 0.68 -17.72 3.42
N ARG A 8 1.97 -17.99 3.69
CA ARG A 8 2.82 -17.06 4.45
C ARG A 8 3.02 -15.73 3.72
N ALA A 9 3.18 -15.75 2.40
CA ALA A 9 3.28 -14.53 1.60
C ALA A 9 1.97 -13.71 1.64
N LEU A 10 0.81 -14.37 1.50
CA LEU A 10 -0.51 -13.75 1.64
C LEU A 10 -0.69 -13.13 3.02
N ARG A 11 -0.38 -13.87 4.08
CA ARG A 11 -0.36 -13.34 5.45
C ARG A 11 0.57 -12.15 5.61
N ARG A 12 1.73 -12.15 4.96
CA ARG A 12 2.66 -11.02 5.05
C ARG A 12 2.18 -9.80 4.27
N ALA A 13 1.40 -9.98 3.20
CA ALA A 13 0.74 -8.88 2.48
C ALA A 13 -0.22 -8.07 3.35
N HIS A 14 -0.82 -8.69 4.38
CA HIS A 14 -1.56 -7.97 5.42
C HIS A 14 -0.76 -6.81 6.02
N ALA A 15 0.51 -7.05 6.38
CA ALA A 15 1.35 -6.03 6.99
C ALA A 15 1.72 -4.90 6.03
N LEU A 16 1.83 -5.22 4.73
CA LEU A 16 2.01 -4.22 3.69
C LEU A 16 0.80 -3.28 3.62
N GLU A 17 -0.39 -3.85 3.56
CA GLU A 17 -1.65 -3.11 3.50
C GLU A 17 -1.89 -2.25 4.75
N GLU A 18 -1.56 -2.77 5.95
CA GLU A 18 -1.62 -1.98 7.19
C GLU A 18 -0.63 -0.81 7.18
N ALA A 19 0.59 -1.03 6.71
CA ALA A 19 1.62 0.00 6.63
C ALA A 19 1.23 1.08 5.61
N ALA A 20 0.71 0.69 4.44
CA ALA A 20 0.21 1.59 3.41
C ALA A 20 -0.96 2.44 3.93
N ALA A 21 -1.96 1.78 4.53
CA ALA A 21 -3.09 2.45 5.16
C ALA A 21 -2.67 3.53 6.16
N ARG A 22 -1.78 3.16 7.08
CA ARG A 22 -1.29 4.10 8.10
C ARG A 22 -0.53 5.26 7.46
N PHE A 23 0.35 4.98 6.51
CA PHE A 23 1.10 6.02 5.80
C PHE A 23 0.17 7.02 5.10
N TYR A 24 -0.75 6.55 4.26
CA TYR A 24 -1.65 7.42 3.50
C TYR A 24 -2.60 8.22 4.39
N GLU A 25 -3.05 7.66 5.52
CA GLU A 25 -3.83 8.39 6.51
C GLU A 25 -3.03 9.54 7.14
N GLN A 26 -1.74 9.35 7.42
CA GLN A 26 -0.94 10.45 7.98
C GLN A 26 -0.67 11.53 6.94
N VAL A 27 -0.39 11.15 5.69
CA VAL A 27 -0.22 12.12 4.62
C VAL A 27 -1.51 12.92 4.41
N SER A 28 -2.67 12.27 4.40
CA SER A 28 -3.94 12.95 4.14
C SER A 28 -4.25 14.06 5.15
N ARG A 29 -3.85 13.87 6.42
CA ARG A 29 -4.00 14.87 7.50
C ARG A 29 -3.09 16.08 7.35
N LEU A 30 -2.04 15.99 6.53
CA LEU A 30 -1.06 17.06 6.31
C LEU A 30 -1.35 17.86 5.03
N VAL A 31 -2.12 17.30 4.10
CA VAL A 31 -2.45 17.96 2.83
C VAL A 31 -3.56 18.97 3.03
N GLU A 32 -3.28 20.24 2.75
CA GLU A 32 -4.25 21.34 2.93
C GLU A 32 -5.37 21.32 1.88
N ALA A 33 -5.08 20.86 0.65
CA ALA A 33 -6.06 20.81 -0.43
C ALA A 33 -7.09 19.70 -0.17
N PRO A 34 -8.38 20.01 0.08
CA PRO A 34 -9.34 19.02 0.56
C PRO A 34 -9.56 17.84 -0.39
N SER A 35 -9.53 18.09 -1.71
CA SER A 35 -9.68 17.03 -2.72
C SER A 35 -8.50 16.06 -2.74
N LEU A 36 -7.28 16.54 -2.49
CA LEU A 36 -6.08 15.71 -2.44
C LEU A 36 -6.02 14.91 -1.13
N ALA A 37 -6.37 15.54 0.00
CA ALA A 37 -6.52 14.86 1.28
C ALA A 37 -7.60 13.76 1.21
N ALA A 38 -8.73 14.02 0.57
CA ALA A 38 -9.80 13.03 0.37
C ALA A 38 -9.32 11.86 -0.48
N ALA A 39 -8.58 12.10 -1.56
CA ALA A 39 -8.03 11.05 -2.42
C ALA A 39 -7.08 10.11 -1.64
N LEU A 40 -6.18 10.65 -0.81
CA LEU A 40 -5.28 9.84 0.02
C LEU A 40 -6.04 9.11 1.14
N SER A 41 -7.06 9.74 1.72
CA SER A 41 -7.90 9.10 2.75
C SER A 41 -8.71 7.94 2.18
N PHE A 42 -9.15 8.05 0.91
CA PHE A 42 -9.80 6.97 0.18
C PHE A 42 -8.86 5.77 0.04
N ILE A 43 -7.63 5.97 -0.44
CA ILE A 43 -6.63 4.89 -0.56
C ILE A 43 -6.33 4.27 0.81
N ALA A 44 -6.17 5.10 1.85
CA ALA A 44 -5.97 4.60 3.22
C ALA A 44 -7.14 3.74 3.73
N ALA A 45 -8.37 3.99 3.27
CA ALA A 45 -9.52 3.17 3.60
C ALA A 45 -9.52 1.85 2.82
N GLU A 46 -9.20 1.87 1.53
CA GLU A 46 -9.10 0.67 0.71
C GLU A 46 -8.00 -0.27 1.18
N SER A 47 -6.79 0.23 1.46
CA SER A 47 -5.71 -0.61 2.02
C SER A 47 -6.13 -1.25 3.37
N ARG A 48 -6.93 -0.57 4.21
CA ARG A 48 -7.50 -1.19 5.42
C ARG A 48 -8.48 -2.30 5.10
N ASN A 49 -9.30 -2.12 4.07
CA ASN A 49 -10.23 -3.16 3.62
C ASN A 49 -9.46 -4.38 3.09
N HIS A 50 -8.39 -4.16 2.32
CA HIS A 50 -7.52 -5.21 1.81
C HIS A 50 -6.84 -5.98 2.94
N ALA A 51 -6.22 -5.27 3.90
CA ALA A 51 -5.65 -5.90 5.10
C ALA A 51 -6.67 -6.79 5.80
N ARG A 52 -7.88 -6.27 6.06
CA ARG A 52 -8.95 -7.02 6.72
C ARG A 52 -9.37 -8.24 5.92
N LEU A 53 -9.52 -8.12 4.61
CA LEU A 53 -9.87 -9.24 3.73
C LEU A 53 -8.81 -10.34 3.81
N ILE A 54 -7.53 -9.98 3.68
CA ILE A 54 -6.40 -10.91 3.78
C ILE A 54 -6.39 -11.59 5.15
N GLN A 55 -6.64 -10.83 6.23
CA GLN A 55 -6.73 -11.37 7.59
C GLN A 55 -7.82 -12.43 7.72
N LEU A 56 -9.00 -12.16 7.17
CA LEU A 56 -10.15 -13.08 7.23
C LEU A 56 -9.90 -14.37 6.45
N LEU A 57 -9.25 -14.26 5.29
CA LEU A 57 -9.01 -15.41 4.41
C LEU A 57 -7.81 -16.26 4.86
N PHE A 58 -6.75 -15.62 5.38
CA PHE A 58 -5.46 -16.30 5.59
C PHE A 58 -4.93 -16.18 7.02
N GLY A 59 -5.39 -15.21 7.81
CA GLY A 59 -4.87 -14.91 9.14
C GLY A 59 -3.90 -13.72 9.17
N THR A 60 -3.28 -13.48 10.32
CA THR A 60 -2.34 -12.38 10.56
C THR A 60 -0.94 -12.66 10.00
N SER A 61 -0.12 -11.61 9.92
CA SER A 61 1.26 -11.64 9.40
C SER A 61 2.30 -12.23 10.37
N GLU A 62 1.89 -12.67 11.57
CA GLU A 62 2.79 -13.16 12.61
C GLU A 62 3.60 -14.39 12.15
N GLY A 63 4.94 -14.36 12.33
CA GLY A 63 5.84 -15.43 11.90
C GLY A 63 6.03 -15.57 10.38
N CYS A 64 5.54 -14.59 9.61
CA CYS A 64 5.62 -14.58 8.15
C CYS A 64 6.69 -13.62 7.62
N GLU A 65 7.63 -13.19 8.45
CA GLU A 65 8.73 -12.30 8.08
C GLU A 65 9.57 -12.91 6.94
N GLY A 66 9.86 -12.10 5.93
CA GLY A 66 10.63 -12.48 4.75
C GLY A 66 9.82 -13.22 3.69
N ALA A 67 8.53 -13.51 3.91
CA ALA A 67 7.71 -14.27 2.96
C ALA A 67 7.41 -13.50 1.66
N LEU A 68 7.52 -12.17 1.67
CA LEU A 68 7.46 -11.31 0.48
C LEU A 68 8.83 -11.04 -0.15
N GLY A 69 9.90 -11.65 0.38
CA GLY A 69 11.27 -11.37 -0.03
C GLY A 69 11.78 -10.01 0.48
N SER A 70 13.05 -9.72 0.19
CA SER A 70 13.75 -8.54 0.72
C SER A 70 13.16 -7.21 0.24
N ALA A 71 12.59 -7.17 -0.96
CA ALA A 71 11.90 -5.99 -1.49
C ALA A 71 10.61 -5.70 -0.71
N GLY A 72 9.78 -6.73 -0.49
CA GLY A 72 8.56 -6.63 0.32
C GLY A 72 8.81 -6.19 1.76
N GLU A 73 9.84 -6.75 2.40
CA GLU A 73 10.19 -6.35 3.77
C GLU A 73 10.72 -4.90 3.84
N ARG A 74 11.46 -4.48 2.82
CA ARG A 74 11.97 -3.10 2.74
C ARG A 74 10.82 -2.11 2.64
N ILE A 75 9.85 -2.35 1.77
CA ILE A 75 8.75 -1.39 1.57
C ILE A 75 7.88 -1.26 2.82
N ILE A 76 7.58 -2.37 3.52
CA ILE A 76 6.86 -2.33 4.80
C ILE A 76 7.62 -1.44 5.78
N ALA A 77 8.91 -1.66 5.96
CA ALA A 77 9.74 -0.89 6.87
C ALA A 77 9.85 0.60 6.47
N GLU A 78 9.83 0.92 5.17
CA GLU A 78 9.86 2.29 4.69
C GLU A 78 8.53 3.02 4.92
N LEU A 79 7.40 2.36 4.67
CA LEU A 79 6.05 2.89 4.96
C LEU A 79 5.85 3.14 6.46
N GLU A 80 6.19 2.15 7.29
CA GLU A 80 6.08 2.26 8.75
C GLU A 80 6.95 3.41 9.30
N ARG A 81 8.18 3.53 8.81
CA ARG A 81 9.09 4.61 9.20
C ARG A 81 8.56 5.97 8.78
N ALA A 82 8.09 6.10 7.53
CA ALA A 82 7.53 7.35 7.03
C ALA A 82 6.30 7.76 7.85
N ALA A 83 5.38 6.84 8.09
CA ALA A 83 4.20 7.07 8.94
C ALA A 83 4.60 7.55 10.34
N ALA A 84 5.55 6.87 10.99
CA ALA A 84 6.03 7.24 12.32
C ALA A 84 6.69 8.63 12.35
N GLN A 85 7.46 9.00 11.32
CA GLN A 85 8.05 10.33 11.20
C GLN A 85 6.98 11.42 11.12
N LEU A 86 5.96 11.22 10.28
CA LEU A 86 4.83 12.16 10.16
C LEU A 86 4.06 12.28 11.48
N GLU A 87 3.81 11.16 12.18
CA GLU A 87 3.15 11.13 13.49
C GLU A 87 3.94 11.86 14.59
N SER A 88 5.27 11.77 14.55
CA SER A 88 6.16 12.48 15.48
C SER A 88 6.16 14.00 15.31
N GLY A 89 5.44 14.53 14.31
CA GLY A 89 5.28 15.95 14.07
C GLY A 89 6.20 16.53 12.99
N TRP A 90 6.93 15.69 12.24
CA TRP A 90 7.60 16.16 11.04
C TRP A 90 6.57 16.68 10.03
N ARG A 91 6.71 17.95 9.63
CA ARG A 91 5.85 18.60 8.65
C ARG A 91 6.63 18.89 7.37
N PRO A 92 6.68 17.94 6.42
CA PRO A 92 7.31 18.18 5.13
C PRO A 92 6.60 19.31 4.39
N THR A 93 7.37 20.06 3.60
CA THR A 93 6.83 20.96 2.59
C THR A 93 6.01 20.17 1.56
N PRO A 94 5.11 20.81 0.79
CA PRO A 94 4.35 20.12 -0.24
C PRO A 94 5.23 19.39 -1.28
N VAL A 95 6.41 19.93 -1.59
CA VAL A 95 7.38 19.31 -2.51
C VAL A 95 8.03 18.07 -1.88
N GLU A 96 8.47 18.16 -0.62
CA GLU A 96 9.01 16.99 0.10
C GLU A 96 7.96 15.88 0.25
N LEU A 97 6.70 16.25 0.48
CA LEU A 97 5.59 15.32 0.56
C LEU A 97 5.31 14.64 -0.78
N ALA A 98 5.36 15.38 -1.89
CA ALA A 98 5.25 14.81 -3.23
C ALA A 98 6.40 13.84 -3.55
N VAL A 99 7.64 14.19 -3.19
CA VAL A 99 8.80 13.30 -3.36
C VAL A 99 8.64 12.03 -2.54
N LEU A 100 8.18 12.15 -1.28
CA LEU A 100 7.93 11.00 -0.41
C LEU A 100 6.83 10.09 -0.99
N LEU A 101 5.73 10.68 -1.45
CA LEU A 101 4.64 9.95 -2.11
C LEU A 101 5.15 9.21 -3.34
N ARG A 102 5.88 9.86 -4.26
CA ARG A 102 6.42 9.20 -5.46
C ARG A 102 7.37 8.07 -5.10
N LYS A 103 8.30 8.30 -4.17
CA LYS A 103 9.27 7.28 -3.75
C LYS A 103 8.56 6.01 -3.26
N LEU A 104 7.55 6.17 -2.41
CA LEU A 104 6.84 5.04 -1.81
C LEU A 104 5.84 4.41 -2.80
N ASN A 105 5.23 5.21 -3.68
CA ASN A 105 4.36 4.74 -4.76
C ASN A 105 5.11 3.93 -5.82
N ASP A 106 6.32 4.33 -6.18
CA ASP A 106 7.19 3.59 -7.11
C ASP A 106 7.68 2.28 -6.49
N ALA A 107 8.02 2.33 -5.20
CA ALA A 107 8.34 1.13 -4.44
C ALA A 107 7.14 0.18 -4.38
N GLU A 108 5.93 0.70 -4.18
CA GLU A 108 4.68 -0.05 -4.11
C GLU A 108 4.24 -0.57 -5.47
N ARG A 109 4.52 0.14 -6.57
CA ARG A 109 4.29 -0.39 -7.91
C ARG A 109 5.23 -1.54 -8.24
N LEU A 110 6.52 -1.39 -7.97
CA LEU A 110 7.50 -2.45 -8.22
C LEU A 110 7.27 -3.66 -7.31
N ALA A 111 7.02 -3.40 -6.03
CA ALA A 111 6.70 -4.45 -5.07
C ALA A 111 5.33 -5.04 -5.36
N GLY A 112 4.31 -4.24 -5.66
CA GLY A 112 2.92 -4.66 -5.85
C GLY A 112 2.64 -5.35 -7.18
N GLU A 113 3.21 -4.91 -8.30
CA GLU A 113 3.12 -5.66 -9.57
C GLU A 113 3.75 -7.05 -9.42
N GLU A 114 4.84 -7.17 -8.66
CA GLU A 114 5.52 -8.45 -8.45
C GLU A 114 4.89 -9.28 -7.32
N ILE A 115 4.43 -8.66 -6.24
CA ILE A 115 3.83 -9.29 -5.05
C ILE A 115 2.37 -9.64 -5.30
N TYR A 116 1.54 -8.73 -5.84
CA TYR A 116 0.12 -9.03 -6.12
C TYR A 116 -0.05 -9.97 -7.30
N ALA A 117 0.77 -9.88 -8.36
CA ALA A 117 0.77 -10.90 -9.42
C ALA A 117 1.24 -12.26 -8.88
N GLN A 118 2.24 -12.29 -7.99
CA GLN A 118 2.62 -13.51 -7.30
C GLN A 118 1.52 -13.99 -6.35
N ILE A 119 0.78 -13.12 -5.67
CA ILE A 119 -0.34 -13.44 -4.76
C ILE A 119 -1.51 -14.02 -5.54
N ILE A 120 -1.89 -13.47 -6.69
CA ILE A 120 -2.92 -14.02 -7.57
C ILE A 120 -2.44 -15.37 -8.12
N SER A 121 -1.22 -15.46 -8.63
CA SER A 121 -0.63 -16.73 -9.09
C SER A 121 -0.59 -17.78 -7.97
N LYS A 122 -0.29 -17.35 -6.74
CA LYS A 122 -0.34 -18.18 -5.53
C LYS A 122 -1.77 -18.60 -5.18
N ALA A 123 -2.75 -17.71 -5.27
CA ALA A 123 -4.17 -18.00 -5.06
C ALA A 123 -4.68 -19.09 -6.02
N PHE A 124 -4.30 -19.01 -7.31
CA PHE A 124 -4.55 -20.07 -8.28
C PHE A 124 -3.89 -21.40 -7.88
N SER A 125 -2.65 -21.36 -7.35
CA SER A 125 -1.96 -22.56 -6.84
C SER A 125 -2.56 -23.15 -5.56
N LEU A 126 -3.37 -22.38 -4.84
CA LEU A 126 -4.08 -22.81 -3.63
C LEU A 126 -5.46 -23.43 -3.95
N GLU A 127 -5.83 -23.53 -5.22
CA GLU A 127 -7.16 -23.97 -5.68
C GLU A 127 -8.30 -23.16 -5.04
N LEU A 128 -8.06 -21.87 -4.76
CA LEU A 128 -9.13 -20.95 -4.36
C LEU A 128 -10.13 -20.85 -5.50
N SER A 129 -11.43 -20.87 -5.15
CA SER A 129 -12.51 -20.80 -6.12
C SER A 129 -13.67 -19.99 -5.57
N GLY A 130 -14.55 -19.50 -6.45
CA GLY A 130 -15.71 -18.73 -6.03
C GLY A 130 -15.38 -17.32 -5.56
N VAL A 131 -15.87 -16.95 -4.38
CA VAL A 131 -15.85 -15.56 -3.89
C VAL A 131 -14.45 -15.14 -3.44
N GLU A 132 -13.68 -16.04 -2.84
CA GLU A 132 -12.33 -15.77 -2.34
C GLU A 132 -11.38 -15.41 -3.47
N GLN A 133 -11.46 -16.12 -4.60
CA GLN A 133 -10.68 -15.81 -5.79
C GLN A 133 -11.07 -14.45 -6.37
N LEU A 134 -12.38 -14.20 -6.53
CA LEU A 134 -12.90 -12.94 -7.05
C LEU A 134 -12.45 -11.74 -6.20
N LEU A 135 -12.47 -11.89 -4.87
CA LEU A 135 -12.04 -10.84 -3.95
C LEU A 135 -10.54 -10.53 -4.06
N LEU A 136 -9.69 -11.54 -4.26
CA LEU A 136 -8.26 -11.31 -4.46
C LEU A 136 -7.93 -10.69 -5.83
N GLU A 137 -8.68 -11.06 -6.86
CA GLU A 137 -8.60 -10.41 -8.17
C GLU A 137 -9.02 -8.94 -8.09
N ALA A 138 -10.08 -8.62 -7.35
CA ALA A 138 -10.54 -7.25 -7.13
C ALA A 138 -9.48 -6.38 -6.45
N VAL A 139 -8.88 -6.86 -5.35
CA VAL A 139 -7.78 -6.16 -4.65
C VAL A 139 -6.65 -5.82 -5.62
N ALA A 140 -6.22 -6.77 -6.43
CA ALA A 140 -5.10 -6.55 -7.34
C ALA A 140 -5.42 -5.57 -8.48
N GLU A 141 -6.67 -5.48 -8.93
CA GLU A 141 -7.10 -4.47 -9.90
C GLU A 141 -7.21 -3.08 -9.25
N GLU A 142 -7.69 -3.00 -8.00
CA GLU A 142 -7.79 -1.76 -7.24
C GLU A 142 -6.41 -1.13 -6.98
N GLU A 143 -5.39 -1.94 -6.68
CA GLU A 143 -4.02 -1.45 -6.47
C GLU A 143 -3.42 -0.76 -7.70
N LYS A 144 -3.78 -1.19 -8.92
CA LYS A 144 -3.37 -0.50 -10.16
C LYS A 144 -3.96 0.91 -10.24
N PHE A 145 -5.14 1.11 -9.65
CA PHE A 145 -5.81 2.40 -9.62
C PHE A 145 -5.23 3.29 -8.51
N HIS A 146 -4.90 2.73 -7.35
CA HIS A 146 -4.25 3.44 -6.24
C HIS A 146 -2.98 4.15 -6.69
N TYR A 147 -2.09 3.44 -7.39
CA TYR A 147 -0.85 4.01 -7.92
C TYR A 147 -1.08 5.29 -8.74
N ARG A 148 -2.10 5.28 -9.62
CA ARG A 148 -2.42 6.41 -10.50
C ARG A 148 -2.96 7.60 -9.71
N ILE A 149 -3.74 7.37 -8.67
CA ILE A 149 -4.24 8.43 -7.79
C ILE A 149 -3.06 9.08 -7.07
N VAL A 150 -2.18 8.29 -6.46
CA VAL A 150 -1.03 8.81 -5.70
C VAL A 150 -0.10 9.64 -6.59
N GLU A 151 0.21 9.17 -7.81
CA GLU A 151 0.99 9.94 -8.78
C GLU A 151 0.34 11.28 -9.10
N LYS A 152 -0.99 11.29 -9.30
CA LYS A 152 -1.72 12.52 -9.61
C LYS A 152 -1.73 13.48 -8.42
N VAL A 153 -1.86 12.98 -7.20
CA VAL A 153 -1.78 13.78 -5.97
C VAL A 153 -0.39 14.40 -5.83
N ALA A 154 0.68 13.62 -6.01
CA ALA A 154 2.05 14.12 -5.93
C ALA A 154 2.32 15.22 -6.96
N ALA A 155 1.90 15.03 -8.21
CA ALA A 155 2.04 16.03 -9.27
C ALA A 155 1.28 17.33 -8.94
N GLU A 156 0.09 17.23 -8.37
CA GLU A 156 -0.73 18.39 -8.01
C GLU A 156 -0.13 19.15 -6.81
N LEU A 157 0.44 18.45 -5.83
CA LEU A 157 1.17 19.07 -4.71
C LEU A 157 2.36 19.91 -5.22
N GLU A 158 3.16 19.38 -6.16
CA GLU A 158 4.27 20.09 -6.79
C GLU A 158 3.81 21.31 -7.62
N ALA A 159 2.68 21.18 -8.33
CA ALA A 159 2.14 22.27 -9.12
C ALA A 159 1.69 23.43 -8.21
N ARG A 160 0.96 23.13 -7.13
CA ARG A 160 0.50 24.12 -6.16
C ARG A 160 1.63 24.83 -5.43
N ALA A 161 2.69 24.08 -5.08
CA ALA A 161 3.88 24.66 -4.48
C ALA A 161 4.55 25.71 -5.40
N ARG A 162 4.55 25.48 -6.72
CA ARG A 162 5.11 26.39 -7.71
C ARG A 162 4.23 27.62 -7.97
N SER A 163 2.91 27.51 -7.83
CA SER A 163 1.98 28.63 -8.05
C SER A 163 1.86 29.58 -6.84
N ASN A 164 2.32 29.15 -5.66
CA ASN A 164 2.31 29.94 -4.42
C ASN A 164 3.66 30.67 -4.16
N HIS A 165 4.58 30.66 -5.13
CA HIS A 165 5.85 31.37 -5.14
C HIS A 165 5.89 32.38 -6.29
#